data_AF-A0A7Z2T606-F1
#
_entry.id   AF-A0A7Z2T606-F1
#
_cell.length_a   1.000
_cell.length_b   1.000
_cell.length_c   1.000
_cell.angle_alpha   90.00
_cell.angle_beta   90.00
_cell.angle_gamma   90.00
#
_symmetry.space_group_name_H-M   'P 1'
#
loop_
_entity.id
_entity.type
_entity.pdbx_description
1 polymer ?
#
loop_
_entity_poly.entity_id
_entity_poly.type
_entity_poly.pdbx_seq_one_letter_code
_entity_poly.pdbx_strand_id
1 'polypeptide(L)'
;MDKPILKDSMRLFEQLGTVKSRSMFGGFGIFVNDTMFALVVKNKLHVRKCADLETAISQHELEPYVYEKRGFPVVTKYFQLPDSWVNEPARLLSVATTALKAAVADKVKQETTKPQRLKDLPNLRLATERMLKKAGIETVTQLEEAGAVRAYQAIQESHTTPVSLELLYSLEGAIRGTHWTVIPQPQREDLASQIN
;
A
#
# COMPACT_ATOMS: atom_id res chain seq x y z
N MET A 1 -36.02 -10.10 -8.01
CA MET A 1 -35.07 -9.67 -9.05
C MET A 1 -33.79 -9.31 -8.35
N ASP A 2 -32.70 -10.04 -8.61
CA ASP A 2 -31.38 -9.64 -8.12
C ASP A 2 -31.04 -8.29 -8.74
N LYS A 3 -31.14 -7.23 -7.94
CA LYS A 3 -30.60 -5.93 -8.32
C LYS A 3 -29.08 -6.10 -8.33
N PRO A 4 -28.40 -5.90 -9.47
CA PRO A 4 -26.94 -5.99 -9.49
C PRO A 4 -26.39 -4.77 -8.72
N ILE A 5 -26.20 -4.93 -7.41
CA ILE A 5 -25.77 -3.88 -6.47
C ILE A 5 -24.56 -3.11 -6.98
N LEU A 6 -23.65 -3.78 -7.70
CA LEU A 6 -22.52 -3.17 -8.38
C LEU A 6 -22.95 -2.11 -9.41
N LYS A 7 -23.85 -2.46 -10.32
CA LYS A 7 -24.31 -1.57 -11.39
C LYS A 7 -25.07 -0.38 -10.83
N ASP A 8 -25.95 -0.63 -9.86
CA ASP A 8 -26.76 0.43 -9.23
C ASP A 8 -25.86 1.40 -8.44
N SER A 9 -24.89 0.87 -7.69
CA SER A 9 -23.90 1.67 -6.97
C SER A 9 -23.04 2.49 -7.93
N MET A 10 -22.52 1.86 -9.01
CA MET A 10 -21.71 2.57 -10.00
C MET A 10 -22.48 3.73 -10.64
N ARG A 11 -23.73 3.49 -11.04
CA ARG A 11 -24.60 4.52 -11.62
C ARG A 11 -24.84 5.68 -10.65
N LEU A 12 -25.10 5.40 -9.38
CA LEU A 12 -25.27 6.45 -8.37
C LEU A 12 -24.00 7.30 -8.22
N PHE A 13 -22.84 6.66 -8.25
CA PHE A 13 -21.55 7.31 -8.05
C PHE A 13 -20.99 8.05 -9.28
N GLU A 14 -21.63 7.95 -10.45
CA GLU A 14 -21.28 8.78 -11.63
C GLU A 14 -21.38 10.28 -11.34
N GLN A 15 -22.19 10.67 -10.35
CA GLN A 15 -22.28 12.03 -9.83
C GLN A 15 -20.98 12.54 -9.18
N LEU A 16 -20.08 11.62 -8.80
CA LEU A 16 -18.79 11.95 -8.17
C LEU A 16 -17.64 12.05 -9.18
N GLY A 17 -17.85 11.62 -10.43
CA GLY A 17 -16.86 11.63 -11.50
C GLY A 17 -16.87 10.37 -12.35
N THR A 18 -15.78 10.10 -13.07
CA THR A 18 -15.70 8.92 -13.94
C THR A 18 -15.54 7.65 -13.11
N VAL A 19 -16.58 6.82 -13.08
CA VAL A 19 -16.61 5.58 -12.30
C VAL A 19 -16.01 4.42 -13.12
N LYS A 20 -15.15 3.64 -12.48
CA LYS A 20 -14.61 2.37 -13.00
C LYS A 20 -14.74 1.28 -11.95
N SER A 21 -14.81 0.03 -12.38
CA SER A 21 -14.71 -1.13 -11.49
C SER A 21 -13.56 -2.05 -11.89
N ARG A 22 -12.95 -2.71 -10.90
CA ARG A 22 -11.87 -3.70 -11.08
C ARG A 22 -11.97 -4.81 -10.04
N SER A 23 -11.46 -6.01 -10.36
CA SER A 23 -11.38 -7.10 -9.38
C SER A 23 -10.47 -6.72 -8.21
N MET A 24 -11.02 -6.69 -7.00
CA MET A 24 -10.31 -6.31 -5.78
C MET A 24 -10.83 -7.17 -4.62
N PHE A 25 -9.90 -7.77 -3.85
CA PHE A 25 -10.23 -8.49 -2.62
C PHE A 25 -11.34 -9.54 -2.77
N GLY A 26 -11.35 -10.29 -3.89
CA GLY A 26 -12.38 -11.31 -4.17
C GLY A 26 -13.75 -10.74 -4.58
N GLY A 27 -13.88 -9.43 -4.77
CA GLY A 27 -15.06 -8.76 -5.30
C GLY A 27 -14.70 -7.69 -6.34
N PHE A 28 -15.49 -6.63 -6.40
CA PHE A 28 -15.33 -5.52 -7.33
C PHE A 28 -15.11 -4.20 -6.60
N GLY A 29 -13.89 -3.68 -6.67
CA GLY A 29 -13.59 -2.33 -6.21
C GLY A 29 -14.20 -1.30 -7.15
N ILE A 30 -14.78 -0.23 -6.59
CA ILE A 30 -15.34 0.89 -7.31
C ILE A 30 -14.41 2.10 -7.12
N PHE A 31 -14.08 2.73 -8.24
CA PHE A 31 -13.09 3.79 -8.35
C PHE A 31 -13.72 5.02 -8.98
N VAL A 32 -13.36 6.20 -8.48
CA VAL A 32 -13.56 7.48 -9.18
C VAL A 32 -12.18 8.10 -9.38
N ASN A 33 -11.86 8.49 -10.61
CA ASN A 33 -10.56 9.09 -10.98
C ASN A 33 -9.36 8.29 -10.41
N ASP A 34 -9.39 6.98 -10.61
CA ASP A 34 -8.39 6.00 -10.13
C ASP A 34 -8.20 5.95 -8.60
N THR A 35 -9.16 6.45 -7.83
CA THR A 35 -9.19 6.35 -6.37
C THR A 35 -10.30 5.40 -5.92
N MET A 36 -9.93 4.30 -5.26
CA MET A 36 -10.89 3.33 -4.72
C MET A 36 -11.50 3.86 -3.42
N PHE A 37 -12.84 3.86 -3.36
CA PHE A 37 -13.58 4.31 -2.18
C PHE A 37 -14.72 3.37 -1.78
N ALA A 38 -15.14 2.44 -2.66
CA ALA A 38 -16.15 1.44 -2.35
C ALA A 38 -15.76 0.06 -2.91
N LEU A 39 -16.40 -0.98 -2.38
CA LEU A 39 -16.18 -2.39 -2.72
C LEU A 39 -17.52 -3.11 -2.71
N VAL A 40 -17.80 -3.88 -3.75
CA VAL A 40 -18.92 -4.82 -3.78
C VAL A 40 -18.39 -6.24 -3.69
N VAL A 41 -18.77 -6.95 -2.63
CA VAL A 41 -18.38 -8.34 -2.40
C VAL A 41 -19.50 -9.04 -1.65
N LYS A 42 -19.74 -10.33 -1.94
CA LYS A 42 -20.85 -11.11 -1.37
C LYS A 42 -22.22 -10.41 -1.50
N ASN A 43 -22.46 -9.74 -2.63
CA ASN A 43 -23.66 -8.95 -2.91
C ASN A 43 -23.98 -7.83 -1.89
N LYS A 44 -22.96 -7.34 -1.19
CA LYS A 44 -23.07 -6.24 -0.24
C LYS A 44 -22.13 -5.09 -0.62
N LEU A 45 -22.61 -3.86 -0.46
CA LEU A 45 -21.82 -2.67 -0.68
C LEU A 45 -21.04 -2.34 0.58
N HIS A 46 -19.74 -2.14 0.40
CA HIS A 46 -18.84 -1.71 1.44
C HIS A 46 -18.24 -0.37 1.03
N VAL A 47 -18.06 0.52 2.00
CA VAL A 47 -17.43 1.81 1.78
C VAL A 47 -16.16 1.90 2.60
N ARG A 48 -15.13 2.54 2.04
CA ARG A 48 -13.86 2.76 2.73
C ARG A 48 -14.12 3.59 3.99
N LYS A 49 -13.45 3.23 5.09
CA LYS A 49 -13.50 3.96 6.37
C LYS A 49 -13.36 5.47 6.14
N CYS A 50 -14.28 6.23 6.71
CA CYS A 50 -14.32 7.68 6.67
C CYS A 50 -15.03 8.22 7.92
N ALA A 51 -15.04 9.54 8.09
CA ALA A 51 -15.63 10.20 9.25
C ALA A 51 -17.10 9.80 9.49
N ASP A 52 -17.90 9.69 8.43
CA ASP A 52 -19.33 9.34 8.52
C ASP A 52 -19.59 7.93 9.07
N LEU A 53 -18.58 7.06 9.08
CA LEU A 53 -18.67 5.69 9.60
C LEU A 53 -18.13 5.57 11.03
N GLU A 54 -17.44 6.58 11.56
CA GLU A 54 -16.67 6.43 12.82
C GLU A 54 -17.55 6.06 14.01
N THR A 55 -18.72 6.70 14.15
CA THR A 55 -19.66 6.41 15.25
C THR A 55 -20.15 4.96 15.18
N ALA A 56 -20.63 4.52 14.03
CA ALA A 56 -21.15 3.17 13.84
C ALA A 56 -20.05 2.10 13.98
N ILE A 57 -18.82 2.40 13.55
CA ILE A 57 -17.66 1.53 13.80
C ILE A 57 -17.36 1.44 15.31
N SER A 58 -17.37 2.56 16.02
CA SER A 58 -17.04 2.62 17.45
C SER A 58 -18.11 1.94 18.31
N GLN A 59 -19.35 1.90 17.84
CA GLN A 59 -20.46 1.18 18.43
C GLN A 59 -20.53 -0.30 17.99
N HIS A 60 -19.54 -0.79 17.24
CA HIS A 60 -19.50 -2.15 16.70
C HIS A 60 -20.68 -2.53 15.79
N GLU A 61 -21.32 -1.54 15.16
CA GLU A 61 -22.42 -1.75 14.22
C GLU A 61 -21.92 -2.06 12.79
N LEU A 62 -20.65 -1.74 12.51
CA LEU A 62 -20.01 -1.99 11.22
C LEU A 62 -18.72 -2.79 11.39
N GLU A 63 -18.61 -3.88 10.64
CA GLU A 63 -17.40 -4.71 10.62
C GLU A 63 -16.56 -4.47 9.35
N PRO A 64 -15.22 -4.51 9.47
CA PRO A 64 -14.36 -4.45 8.30
C PRO A 64 -14.46 -5.74 7.50
N TYR A 65 -14.46 -5.63 6.17
CA TYR A 65 -14.36 -6.78 5.30
C TYR A 65 -12.97 -7.41 5.43
N VAL A 66 -12.93 -8.69 5.78
CA VAL A 66 -11.72 -9.50 5.84
C VAL A 66 -11.64 -10.36 4.58
N TYR A 67 -10.59 -10.14 3.79
CA TYR A 67 -10.32 -10.90 2.58
C TYR A 67 -9.33 -12.04 2.88
N GLU A 68 -9.67 -13.27 2.53
CA GLU A 68 -8.76 -14.39 2.66
C GLU A 68 -7.94 -14.60 1.39
N LYS A 69 -6.61 -14.61 1.53
CA LYS A 69 -5.68 -14.91 0.45
C LYS A 69 -4.78 -16.07 0.85
N ARG A 70 -4.99 -17.24 0.23
CA ARG A 70 -4.20 -18.47 0.49
C ARG A 70 -4.14 -18.83 1.99
N GLY A 71 -5.28 -18.75 2.67
CA GLY A 71 -5.40 -19.06 4.10
C GLY A 71 -4.95 -17.93 5.05
N PHE A 72 -4.47 -16.80 4.53
CA PHE A 72 -4.12 -15.63 5.36
C PHE A 72 -5.22 -14.56 5.32
N PRO A 73 -5.74 -14.10 6.47
CA PRO A 73 -6.71 -13.03 6.53
C PRO A 73 -6.05 -11.67 6.27
N VAL A 74 -6.65 -10.87 5.41
CA VAL A 74 -6.29 -9.48 5.10
C VAL A 74 -7.45 -8.60 5.53
N VAL A 75 -7.33 -7.98 6.70
CA VAL A 75 -8.31 -7.00 7.19
C VAL A 75 -8.23 -5.76 6.30
N THR A 76 -9.32 -5.43 5.62
CA THR A 76 -9.36 -4.27 4.71
C THR A 76 -9.86 -3.02 5.41
N LYS A 77 -9.81 -1.88 4.72
CA LYS A 77 -10.39 -0.61 5.18
C LYS A 77 -11.86 -0.43 4.77
N TYR A 78 -12.53 -1.46 4.24
CA TYR A 78 -13.89 -1.37 3.70
C TYR A 78 -14.88 -1.97 4.68
N PHE A 79 -15.94 -1.24 5.00
CA PHE A 79 -16.95 -1.63 5.99
C PHE A 79 -18.28 -1.85 5.30
N GLN A 80 -18.97 -2.95 5.63
CA GLN A 80 -20.26 -3.29 5.03
C GLN A 80 -21.32 -2.28 5.45
N LEU A 81 -21.97 -1.61 4.50
CA LEU A 81 -23.06 -0.71 4.83
C LEU A 81 -24.36 -1.50 5.11
N PRO A 82 -25.17 -1.08 6.10
CA PRO A 82 -26.50 -1.63 6.32
C PRO A 82 -27.41 -1.37 5.12
N ASP A 83 -28.36 -2.29 4.86
CA ASP A 83 -29.28 -2.15 3.73
C ASP A 83 -30.14 -0.87 3.84
N SER A 84 -30.43 -0.40 5.06
CA SER A 84 -31.12 0.88 5.29
C SER A 84 -30.35 2.06 4.67
N TRP A 85 -29.02 2.10 4.81
CA TRP A 85 -28.21 3.17 4.24
C TRP A 85 -28.11 3.05 2.73
N VAL A 86 -27.99 1.82 2.22
CA VAL A 86 -27.90 1.54 0.78
C VAL A 86 -29.19 1.92 0.05
N ASN A 87 -30.34 1.76 0.71
CA ASN A 87 -31.65 2.09 0.17
C ASN A 87 -32.01 3.59 0.26
N GLU A 88 -31.12 4.43 0.81
CA GLU A 88 -31.27 5.88 0.90
C GLU A 88 -30.24 6.59 -0.01
N PRO A 89 -30.56 6.88 -1.29
CA PRO A 89 -29.57 7.36 -2.26
C PRO A 89 -28.82 8.64 -1.85
N ALA A 90 -29.51 9.59 -1.21
CA ALA A 90 -28.91 10.84 -0.75
C ALA A 90 -27.87 10.59 0.36
N ARG A 91 -28.21 9.73 1.33
CA ARG A 91 -27.31 9.32 2.40
C ARG A 91 -26.12 8.54 1.85
N LEU A 92 -26.38 7.56 0.99
CA LEU A 92 -25.34 6.74 0.37
C LEU A 92 -24.36 7.61 -0.44
N LEU A 93 -24.85 8.57 -1.21
CA LEU A 93 -24.02 9.50 -1.97
C LEU A 93 -23.19 10.40 -1.05
N SER A 94 -23.75 10.88 0.06
CA SER A 94 -23.02 11.65 1.07
C SER A 94 -21.85 10.85 1.65
N VAL A 95 -22.13 9.64 2.13
CA VAL A 95 -21.13 8.74 2.72
C VAL A 95 -20.03 8.39 1.71
N ALA A 96 -20.41 8.09 0.46
CA ALA A 96 -19.47 7.84 -0.63
C ALA A 96 -18.59 9.04 -0.95
N THR A 97 -19.15 10.26 -0.91
CA THR A 97 -18.40 11.51 -1.12
C THR A 97 -17.36 11.69 -0.03
N THR A 98 -17.73 11.52 1.24
CA THR A 98 -16.81 11.63 2.38
C THR A 98 -15.72 10.57 2.29
N ALA A 99 -16.06 9.33 1.93
CA ALA A 99 -15.10 8.26 1.75
C ALA A 99 -14.13 8.50 0.59
N LEU A 100 -14.62 9.04 -0.53
CA LEU A 100 -13.77 9.41 -1.67
C LEU A 100 -12.80 10.53 -1.29
N LYS A 101 -13.26 11.58 -0.60
CA LYS A 101 -12.39 12.67 -0.12
C LYS A 101 -11.29 12.14 0.80
N ALA A 102 -11.65 11.30 1.77
CA ALA A 102 -10.68 10.66 2.66
C ALA A 102 -9.70 9.76 1.88
N ALA A 103 -10.19 9.03 0.87
CA ALA A 103 -9.37 8.17 0.02
C ALA A 103 -8.34 8.94 -0.80
N VAL A 104 -8.73 10.10 -1.35
CA VAL A 104 -7.84 11.00 -2.09
C VAL A 104 -6.80 11.61 -1.15
N ALA A 105 -7.20 12.09 0.03
CA ALA A 105 -6.27 12.63 1.01
C ALA A 105 -5.24 11.58 1.46
N ASP A 106 -5.68 10.35 1.73
CA ASP A 106 -4.79 9.22 2.04
C ASP A 106 -3.80 8.94 0.90
N LYS A 107 -4.26 8.98 -0.36
CA LYS A 107 -3.42 8.76 -1.54
C LYS A 107 -2.34 9.85 -1.66
N VAL A 108 -2.73 11.12 -1.55
CA VAL A 108 -1.79 12.26 -1.57
C VAL A 108 -0.79 12.17 -0.42
N LYS A 109 -1.24 11.80 0.78
CA LYS A 109 -0.35 11.57 1.93
C LYS A 109 0.64 10.44 1.67
N GLN A 110 0.19 9.33 1.09
CA GLN A 110 1.05 8.19 0.75
C GLN A 110 2.09 8.54 -0.33
N GLU A 111 1.69 9.32 -1.34
CA GLU A 111 2.60 9.78 -2.41
C GLU A 111 3.62 10.80 -1.91
N THR A 112 3.27 11.62 -0.91
CA THR A 112 4.18 12.63 -0.35
C THR A 112 5.06 12.10 0.79
N THR A 113 4.69 10.99 1.43
CA THR A 113 5.56 10.32 2.42
C THR A 113 6.65 9.53 1.73
N LYS A 114 7.93 9.84 2.03
CA LYS A 114 9.05 8.96 1.68
C LYS A 114 8.78 7.53 2.20
N PRO A 115 9.16 6.48 1.45
CA PRO A 115 9.02 5.10 1.93
C PRO A 115 9.71 4.98 3.30
N GLN A 116 8.92 4.61 4.32
CA GLN A 116 9.43 4.50 5.69
C GLN A 116 10.10 3.14 5.94
N ARG A 117 9.81 2.14 5.10
CA ARG A 117 10.36 0.80 5.24
C ARG A 117 11.45 0.56 4.22
N LEU A 118 12.50 -0.12 4.67
CA LEU A 118 13.63 -0.52 3.81
C LEU A 118 13.16 -1.32 2.59
N LYS A 119 12.23 -2.26 2.75
CA LYS A 119 11.73 -3.06 1.61
C LYS A 119 10.96 -2.26 0.55
N ASP A 120 10.56 -1.02 0.85
CA ASP A 120 9.82 -0.14 -0.05
C ASP A 120 10.75 0.83 -0.79
N LEU A 121 12.05 0.85 -0.45
CA LEU A 121 13.07 1.54 -1.23
C LEU A 121 13.33 0.81 -2.57
N PRO A 122 13.77 1.54 -3.61
CA PRO A 122 14.19 0.94 -4.87
C PRO A 122 15.21 -0.18 -4.66
N ASN A 123 15.14 -1.22 -5.48
CA ASN A 123 16.05 -2.38 -5.46
C ASN A 123 15.95 -3.29 -4.21
N LEU A 124 15.30 -2.85 -3.12
CA LEU A 124 15.21 -3.64 -1.90
C LEU A 124 13.97 -4.54 -1.89
N ARG A 125 14.10 -5.68 -1.24
CA ARG A 125 13.01 -6.65 -1.02
C ARG A 125 12.93 -7.01 0.46
N LEU A 126 11.86 -7.71 0.85
CA LEU A 126 11.68 -8.19 2.22
C LEU A 126 12.88 -9.01 2.73
N ALA A 127 13.53 -9.80 1.86
CA ALA A 127 14.73 -10.54 2.21
C ALA A 127 15.89 -9.60 2.60
N THR A 128 16.13 -8.55 1.82
CA THR A 128 17.15 -7.54 2.11
C THR A 128 16.83 -6.73 3.37
N GLU A 129 15.56 -6.35 3.59
CA GLU A 129 15.13 -5.72 4.84
C GLU A 129 15.45 -6.59 6.06
N ARG A 130 15.27 -7.92 5.97
CA ARG A 130 15.65 -8.85 7.06
C ARG A 130 17.15 -8.90 7.27
N MET A 131 17.95 -8.89 6.21
CA MET A 131 19.42 -8.86 6.32
C MET A 131 19.90 -7.57 6.98
N LEU A 132 19.40 -6.41 6.52
CA LEU A 132 19.70 -5.10 7.11
C LEU A 132 19.34 -5.05 8.60
N LYS A 133 18.14 -5.51 8.96
CA LYS A 133 17.71 -5.56 10.37
C LYS A 133 18.60 -6.46 11.21
N LYS A 134 18.99 -7.63 10.70
CA LYS A 134 19.94 -8.52 11.39
C LYS A 134 21.32 -7.86 11.57
N ALA A 135 21.71 -7.01 10.62
CA ALA A 135 22.93 -6.22 10.65
C ALA A 135 22.81 -4.92 11.49
N GLY A 136 21.70 -4.72 12.22
CA GLY A 136 21.48 -3.54 13.07
C GLY A 136 20.98 -2.29 12.34
N ILE A 137 20.65 -2.39 11.04
CA ILE A 137 20.08 -1.30 10.23
C ILE A 137 18.57 -1.55 10.09
N GLU A 138 17.79 -0.89 10.94
CA GLU A 138 16.35 -1.10 11.03
C GLU A 138 15.52 -0.09 10.23
N THR A 139 16.06 1.10 9.99
CA THR A 139 15.34 2.22 9.38
C THR A 139 16.04 2.74 8.11
N VAL A 140 15.26 3.43 7.27
CA VAL A 140 15.77 4.11 6.07
C VAL A 140 16.83 5.15 6.43
N THR A 141 16.61 5.92 7.50
CA THR A 141 17.58 6.92 7.99
C THR A 141 18.90 6.27 8.40
N GLN A 142 18.87 5.14 9.13
CA GLN A 142 20.09 4.41 9.48
C GLN A 142 20.83 3.89 8.25
N LEU A 143 20.11 3.44 7.21
CA LEU A 143 20.73 3.03 5.95
C LEU A 143 21.38 4.23 5.24
N GLU A 144 20.71 5.38 5.17
CA GLU A 144 21.25 6.61 4.59
C GLU A 144 22.49 7.11 5.35
N GLU A 145 22.47 7.08 6.69
CA GLU A 145 23.60 7.47 7.55
C GLU A 145 24.79 6.51 7.47
N ALA A 146 24.52 5.20 7.39
CA ALA A 146 25.57 4.19 7.23
C ALA A 146 26.22 4.25 5.84
N GLY A 147 25.41 4.51 4.80
CA GLY A 147 25.82 4.39 3.41
C GLY A 147 25.86 2.94 2.91
N ALA A 148 25.91 2.76 1.59
CA ALA A 148 25.82 1.44 0.96
C ALA A 148 26.97 0.49 1.36
N VAL A 149 28.20 1.01 1.42
CA VAL A 149 29.42 0.23 1.74
C VAL A 149 29.35 -0.36 3.15
N ARG A 150 29.10 0.48 4.17
CA ARG A 150 29.02 0.00 5.57
C ARG A 150 27.82 -0.92 5.77
N ALA A 151 26.68 -0.62 5.15
CA ALA A 151 25.52 -1.50 5.21
C ALA A 151 25.81 -2.87 4.59
N TYR A 152 26.53 -2.91 3.47
CA TYR A 152 26.95 -4.16 2.82
C TYR A 152 27.90 -4.96 3.71
N GLN A 153 28.92 -4.32 4.29
CA GLN A 153 29.87 -4.96 5.22
C GLN A 153 29.16 -5.51 6.47
N ALA A 154 28.26 -4.74 7.08
CA ALA A 154 27.48 -5.20 8.23
C ALA A 154 26.57 -6.42 7.90
N ILE A 155 26.05 -6.48 6.67
CA ILE A 155 25.35 -7.68 6.20
C ILE A 155 26.32 -8.84 6.04
N GLN A 156 27.51 -8.65 5.45
CA GLN A 156 28.51 -9.72 5.32
C GLN A 156 28.91 -10.32 6.68
N GLU A 157 29.09 -9.48 7.70
CA GLU A 157 29.45 -9.92 9.05
C GLU A 157 28.34 -10.69 9.76
N SER A 158 27.08 -10.28 9.57
CA SER A 158 25.92 -10.88 10.26
C SER A 158 25.28 -12.04 9.48
N HIS A 159 25.61 -12.22 8.21
CA HIS A 159 25.02 -13.21 7.32
C HIS A 159 25.97 -14.39 7.08
N THR A 160 25.46 -15.61 7.20
CA THR A 160 26.28 -16.83 7.15
C THR A 160 26.69 -17.24 5.75
N THR A 161 26.00 -16.75 4.72
CA THR A 161 26.28 -17.05 3.32
C THR A 161 26.83 -15.81 2.61
N PRO A 162 27.79 -15.96 1.69
CA PRO A 162 28.27 -14.84 0.89
C PRO A 162 27.13 -14.13 0.17
N VAL A 163 27.10 -12.81 0.26
CA VAL A 163 26.17 -11.95 -0.47
C VAL A 163 26.81 -11.46 -1.77
N SER A 164 26.00 -11.19 -2.79
CA SER A 164 26.49 -10.78 -4.11
C SER A 164 26.88 -9.30 -4.13
N LEU A 165 27.83 -8.94 -5.01
CA LEU A 165 28.21 -7.54 -5.23
C LEU A 165 27.03 -6.68 -5.75
N GLU A 166 26.06 -7.29 -6.43
CA GLU A 166 24.82 -6.61 -6.84
C GLU A 166 24.06 -6.04 -5.64
N LEU A 167 24.16 -6.67 -4.45
CA LEU A 167 23.54 -6.15 -3.24
C LEU A 167 24.12 -4.78 -2.86
N LEU A 168 25.43 -4.57 -2.99
CA LEU A 168 26.07 -3.27 -2.75
C LEU A 168 25.45 -2.18 -3.63
N TYR A 169 25.31 -2.48 -4.93
CA TYR A 169 24.71 -1.53 -5.88
C TYR A 169 23.23 -1.32 -5.63
N SER A 170 22.51 -2.36 -5.22
CA SER A 170 21.11 -2.28 -4.83
C SER A 170 20.91 -1.36 -3.62
N LEU A 171 21.79 -1.43 -2.62
CA LEU A 171 21.79 -0.55 -1.45
C LEU A 171 22.09 0.90 -1.86
N GLU A 172 23.07 1.13 -2.74
CA GLU A 172 23.37 2.47 -3.24
C GLU A 172 22.19 3.06 -4.03
N GLY A 173 21.58 2.26 -4.92
CA GLY A 173 20.40 2.68 -5.67
C GLY A 173 19.22 2.99 -4.74
N ALA A 174 19.05 2.21 -3.67
CA ALA A 174 18.03 2.45 -2.66
C ALA A 174 18.21 3.83 -1.98
N ILE A 175 19.44 4.15 -1.56
CA ILE A 175 19.79 5.44 -0.93
C ILE A 175 19.59 6.60 -1.91
N ARG A 176 19.95 6.43 -3.19
CA ARG A 176 19.78 7.44 -4.23
C ARG A 176 18.33 7.60 -4.72
N GLY A 177 17.43 6.70 -4.33
CA GLY A 177 16.06 6.67 -4.84
C GLY A 177 15.96 6.29 -6.33
N THR A 178 16.91 5.52 -6.87
CA THR A 178 16.96 5.12 -8.29
C THR A 178 17.24 3.63 -8.48
N HIS A 179 16.91 3.08 -9.65
CA HIS A 179 17.29 1.69 -9.96
C HIS A 179 18.82 1.59 -10.12
N TRP A 180 19.47 0.61 -9.49
CA TRP A 180 20.93 0.59 -9.40
C TRP A 180 21.65 0.57 -10.76
N THR A 181 21.00 0.07 -11.82
CA THR A 181 21.56 0.03 -13.17
C THR A 181 21.81 1.42 -13.79
N VAL A 182 21.17 2.47 -13.26
CA VAL A 182 21.43 3.85 -13.72
C VAL A 182 22.67 4.48 -13.07
N ILE A 183 23.27 3.82 -12.07
CA ILE A 183 24.50 4.27 -11.44
C ILE A 183 25.66 4.02 -12.43
N PRO A 184 26.41 5.07 -12.83
CA PRO A 184 27.52 4.94 -13.77
C PRO A 184 28.54 3.89 -13.34
N GLN A 185 29.08 3.14 -14.30
CA GLN A 185 30.05 2.08 -14.03
C GLN A 185 31.24 2.54 -13.17
N PRO A 186 31.88 3.71 -13.42
CA PRO A 186 33.00 4.17 -12.58
C PRO A 186 32.62 4.34 -11.11
N GLN A 187 31.38 4.74 -10.81
CA GLN A 187 30.91 4.89 -9.42
C GLN A 187 30.62 3.53 -8.77
N ARG A 188 30.16 2.54 -9.55
CA ARG A 188 29.98 1.16 -9.07
C ARG A 188 31.32 0.49 -8.78
N GLU A 189 32.34 0.77 -9.59
CA GLU A 189 33.71 0.29 -9.37
C GLU A 189 34.33 0.94 -8.12
N ASP A 190 34.13 2.26 -7.94
CA ASP A 190 34.56 2.97 -6.72
C ASP A 190 33.96 2.36 -5.45
N LEU A 191 32.64 2.13 -5.42
CA LEU A 191 31.98 1.46 -4.29
C LEU A 191 32.55 0.05 -4.02
N ALA A 192 32.76 -0.72 -5.09
CA ALA A 192 33.32 -2.07 -4.98
C ALA A 192 34.76 -2.07 -4.48
N SER A 193 35.53 -1.01 -4.73
CA SER A 193 36.91 -0.88 -4.25
C SER A 193 36.99 -0.66 -2.72
N GLN A 194 35.92 -0.15 -2.11
CA GLN A 194 35.85 0.21 -0.68
C GLN A 194 35.46 -0.95 0.25
N ILE A 195 35.03 -2.09 -0.31
CA ILE A 195 34.61 -3.27 0.46
C ILE A 195 35.74 -4.31 0.63
N ASN A 196 36.98 -3.95 0.32
CA ASN A 196 38.18 -4.79 0.47
C ASN A 196 38.77 -4.71 1.88
#